data_AF-A0A9D4TFM9-F1
#
_entry.id   AF-A0A9D4TFM9-F1
#
_cell.length_a   1.000
_cell.length_b   1.000
_cell.length_c   1.000
_cell.angle_alpha   90.00
_cell.angle_beta   90.00
_cell.angle_gamma   90.00
#
_symmetry.space_group_name_H-M   'P 1'
#
loop_
_entity.id
_entity.type
_entity.pdbx_description
1 polymer ?
#
loop_
_entity_poly.entity_id
_entity_poly.type
_entity_poly.pdbx_seq_one_letter_code
_entity_poly.pdbx_strand_id
1 'polypeptide(L)'
;MQPAFDTELSVAGLHLSWATKLALIVAWSFASAAWLRCCCSSRTGWLQLAATLPLFAANAAAPLLFSTGLAGSSLEGDLVEVAGGEPVSRAFTAFLLTWLANFKAVAAAVNRGPLAQQPWTVMQYWALYCLPLVPSAGPTRRKLRRAHHDSPGSSAELLLRWLLKAAVTAAVVFALLLPGIPPFFKTCLYCVGLYTMLGVVMDGPAALLLRPLRLSLAPHFLPPWDAPSLAAFWGTHWNQAASNALRTTLYEPIVQGSLLSPASPAGHAASPAAKHRRRSARLAAATAAGAAAAAGAAEREISETRRVVGMAACFLASGAVHELIFWYVQGSCTRHLSWLWFFTGQAPLILLERVLLRKLRKLGLAPPEMLRIVATLGVLLASAHWLFFLPAEAAGVPARFAESMRHSFAALATAPATLLASVRQ
;
A
#
# COMPACT_ATOMS: atom_id res chain seq x y z
N MET A 1 3.32 -22.62 -47.48
CA MET A 1 2.37 -21.50 -47.61
C MET A 1 1.01 -21.97 -47.09
N GLN A 2 0.79 -21.83 -45.78
CA GLN A 2 -0.47 -21.83 -45.01
C GLN A 2 -0.08 -21.56 -43.54
N PRO A 3 -0.98 -20.99 -42.71
CA PRO A 3 -0.69 -19.72 -42.02
C PRO A 3 -0.21 -19.86 -40.57
N ALA A 4 0.48 -18.81 -40.13
CA ALA A 4 0.84 -18.55 -38.75
C ALA A 4 -0.42 -18.39 -37.89
N PHE A 5 -0.52 -19.17 -36.82
CA PHE A 5 -1.43 -18.91 -35.72
C PHE A 5 -0.79 -17.87 -34.80
N ASP A 6 -0.85 -16.61 -35.22
CA ASP A 6 -0.71 -15.48 -34.31
C ASP A 6 -1.92 -15.47 -33.39
N THR A 7 -1.78 -16.11 -32.24
CA THR A 7 -2.69 -15.91 -31.10
C THR A 7 -1.96 -15.15 -30.00
N GLU A 8 -1.33 -14.03 -30.39
CA GLU A 8 -1.30 -12.90 -29.47
C GLU A 8 -2.74 -12.47 -29.25
N LEU A 9 -3.20 -12.50 -28.01
CA LEU A 9 -4.36 -11.72 -27.58
C LEU A 9 -3.97 -10.23 -27.61
N SER A 10 -3.72 -9.73 -28.81
CA SER A 10 -3.77 -8.34 -29.18
C SER A 10 -5.23 -7.93 -28.99
N VAL A 11 -5.53 -7.33 -27.84
CA VAL A 11 -6.72 -6.52 -27.73
C VAL A 11 -6.47 -5.27 -28.58
N ALA A 12 -6.84 -5.38 -29.86
CA ALA A 12 -7.04 -4.33 -30.85
C ALA A 12 -5.89 -3.86 -31.78
N GLY A 13 -4.72 -4.51 -31.87
CA GLY A 13 -3.73 -4.20 -32.93
C GLY A 13 -3.23 -2.75 -32.97
N LEU A 14 -3.50 -1.98 -31.92
CA LEU A 14 -3.18 -0.56 -31.81
C LEU A 14 -1.87 -0.44 -31.03
N HIS A 15 -0.77 -0.18 -31.76
CA HIS A 15 0.50 0.20 -31.15
C HIS A 15 0.38 1.61 -30.56
N LEU A 16 -0.17 1.72 -29.35
CA LEU A 16 -0.25 2.98 -28.61
C LEU A 16 1.12 3.38 -28.08
N SER A 17 1.47 4.66 -28.21
CA SER A 17 2.65 5.21 -27.55
C SER A 17 2.50 5.15 -26.02
N TRP A 18 3.63 5.08 -25.29
CA TRP A 18 3.63 5.12 -23.82
C TRP A 18 2.89 6.36 -23.27
N ALA A 19 3.09 7.52 -23.89
CA ALA A 19 2.41 8.76 -23.49
C ALA A 19 0.89 8.68 -23.68
N THR A 20 0.43 8.07 -24.77
CA THR A 20 -1.00 7.83 -25.02
C THR A 20 -1.59 6.88 -23.98
N LYS A 21 -0.90 5.78 -23.65
CA LYS A 21 -1.32 4.84 -22.60
C LYS A 21 -1.45 5.56 -21.25
N LEU A 22 -0.47 6.39 -20.89
CA LEU A 22 -0.51 7.16 -19.65
C LEU A 22 -1.66 8.17 -19.63
N ALA A 23 -1.89 8.89 -20.73
CA ALA A 23 -3.02 9.81 -20.85
C ALA A 23 -4.37 9.11 -20.66
N LEU A 24 -4.54 7.91 -21.23
CA LEU A 24 -5.74 7.08 -21.03
C LEU A 24 -5.92 6.68 -19.56
N ILE A 25 -4.84 6.28 -18.88
CA ILE A 25 -4.85 5.97 -17.44
C ILE A 25 -5.29 7.18 -16.61
N VAL A 26 -4.74 8.36 -16.91
CA VAL A 26 -5.10 9.61 -16.22
C VAL A 26 -6.57 9.94 -16.43
N ALA A 27 -7.04 9.93 -17.68
CA ALA A 27 -8.44 10.20 -18.02
C ALA A 27 -9.40 9.21 -17.34
N TRP A 28 -9.07 7.92 -17.37
CA TRP A 28 -9.82 6.86 -16.69
C TRP A 28 -9.89 7.08 -15.18
N SER A 29 -8.76 7.40 -14.55
CA SER A 29 -8.71 7.65 -13.11
C SER A 29 -9.57 8.85 -12.70
N PHE A 30 -9.64 9.88 -13.55
CA PHE A 30 -10.49 11.05 -13.35
C PHE A 30 -11.97 10.71 -13.47
N ALA A 31 -12.35 9.98 -14.53
CA ALA A 31 -13.72 9.50 -14.72
C ALA A 31 -14.17 8.61 -13.56
N SER A 32 -13.30 7.72 -13.08
CA SER A 32 -13.54 6.84 -11.94
C SER A 32 -13.78 7.62 -10.64
N ALA A 33 -12.96 8.63 -10.38
CA ALA A 33 -13.11 9.51 -9.21
C ALA A 33 -14.43 10.30 -9.27
N ALA A 34 -14.80 10.81 -10.44
CA ALA A 34 -16.06 11.51 -10.65
C ALA A 34 -17.27 10.57 -10.44
N TRP A 35 -17.23 9.36 -11.01
CA TRP A 35 -18.25 8.32 -10.81
C TRP A 35 -18.43 8.00 -9.33
N LEU A 36 -17.33 7.69 -8.64
CA LEU A 36 -17.36 7.34 -7.22
C LEU A 36 -17.93 8.48 -6.37
N ARG A 37 -17.54 9.72 -6.64
CA ARG A 37 -18.07 10.90 -5.94
C ARG A 37 -19.57 11.04 -6.14
N CYS A 38 -20.08 10.86 -7.36
CA CYS A 38 -21.51 10.90 -7.65
C CYS A 38 -22.27 9.78 -6.90
N CYS A 39 -21.82 8.53 -7.01
CA CYS A 39 -22.48 7.38 -6.40
C CYS A 39 -22.41 7.35 -4.86
N CYS A 40 -21.34 7.90 -4.27
CA CYS A 40 -21.12 7.88 -2.81
C CYS A 40 -21.64 9.13 -2.09
N SER A 41 -22.15 10.14 -2.80
CA SER A 41 -22.56 11.44 -2.23
C SER A 41 -23.86 11.43 -1.42
N SER A 42 -24.72 10.42 -1.57
CA SER A 42 -26.14 10.55 -1.16
C SER A 42 -26.74 9.39 -0.36
N ARG A 43 -26.05 8.24 -0.19
CA ARG A 43 -26.59 7.04 0.48
C ARG A 43 -25.49 6.30 1.29
N THR A 44 -25.84 5.24 2.03
CA THR A 44 -24.90 4.26 2.61
C THR A 44 -25.45 2.85 2.40
N GLY A 45 -24.67 1.89 1.91
CA GLY A 45 -25.07 0.47 1.88
C GLY A 45 -24.60 -0.33 0.65
N TRP A 46 -25.20 -1.51 0.45
CA TRP A 46 -24.82 -2.48 -0.59
C TRP A 46 -24.88 -1.94 -2.02
N LEU A 47 -25.80 -1.01 -2.31
CA LEU A 47 -25.92 -0.38 -3.63
C LEU A 47 -24.68 0.45 -4.00
N GLN A 48 -24.01 1.06 -3.02
CA GLN A 48 -22.78 1.81 -3.27
C GLN A 48 -21.58 0.92 -3.43
N LEU A 49 -21.53 -0.18 -2.68
CA LEU A 49 -20.54 -1.23 -2.92
C LEU A 49 -20.69 -1.79 -4.34
N ALA A 50 -21.91 -2.07 -4.79
CA ALA A 50 -22.17 -2.50 -6.16
C ALA A 50 -21.71 -1.46 -7.20
N ALA A 51 -21.86 -0.16 -6.91
CA ALA A 51 -21.38 0.92 -7.78
C ALA A 51 -19.85 0.96 -7.94
N THR A 52 -19.08 0.26 -7.08
CA THR A 52 -17.62 0.12 -7.25
C THR A 52 -17.22 -1.02 -8.20
N LEU A 53 -18.13 -1.95 -8.53
CA LEU A 53 -17.80 -3.11 -9.37
C LEU A 53 -17.28 -2.75 -10.77
N PRO A 54 -17.89 -1.78 -11.50
CA PRO A 54 -17.35 -1.36 -12.80
C PRO A 54 -15.94 -0.76 -12.67
N LEU A 55 -15.69 -0.01 -11.59
CA LEU A 55 -14.37 0.55 -11.31
C LEU A 55 -13.36 -0.58 -11.05
N PHE A 56 -13.76 -1.62 -10.33
CA PHE A 56 -12.89 -2.75 -10.00
C PHE A 56 -12.39 -3.46 -11.26
N ALA A 57 -13.31 -3.80 -12.17
CA ALA A 57 -12.99 -4.47 -13.42
C ALA A 57 -12.06 -3.62 -14.31
N ALA A 58 -12.38 -2.34 -14.49
CA ALA A 58 -11.59 -1.47 -15.37
C ALA A 58 -10.24 -1.07 -14.74
N ASN A 59 -10.15 -0.88 -13.42
CA ASN A 59 -8.87 -0.71 -12.72
C ASN A 59 -8.00 -1.98 -12.75
N ALA A 60 -8.60 -3.18 -12.83
CA ALA A 60 -7.88 -4.43 -13.04
C ALA A 60 -7.46 -4.62 -14.52
N ALA A 61 -8.16 -4.03 -15.47
CA ALA A 61 -7.75 -4.03 -16.88
C ALA A 61 -6.64 -3.01 -17.16
N ALA A 62 -6.55 -1.93 -16.40
CA ALA A 62 -5.61 -0.82 -16.62
C ALA A 62 -4.12 -1.24 -16.81
N PRO A 63 -3.54 -2.16 -16.01
CA PRO A 63 -2.16 -2.60 -16.22
C PRO A 63 -1.95 -3.31 -17.57
N LEU A 64 -3.01 -3.86 -18.16
CA LEU A 64 -2.95 -4.61 -19.42
C LEU A 64 -2.59 -3.73 -20.63
N LEU A 65 -2.72 -2.40 -20.50
CA LEU A 65 -2.30 -1.44 -21.53
C LEU A 65 -0.78 -1.44 -21.78
N PHE A 66 0.01 -1.86 -20.81
CA PHE A 66 1.48 -1.86 -20.89
C PHE A 66 1.98 -3.22 -21.34
N SER A 67 2.94 -3.31 -22.26
CA SER A 67 3.41 -4.61 -22.76
C SER A 67 4.12 -5.41 -21.67
N THR A 68 3.89 -6.73 -21.62
CA THR A 68 4.72 -7.63 -20.81
C THR A 68 6.12 -7.78 -21.42
N GLY A 69 6.29 -7.64 -22.74
CA GLY A 69 7.54 -8.00 -23.40
C GLY A 69 7.88 -9.49 -23.27
N LEU A 70 6.87 -10.34 -23.12
CA LEU A 70 6.99 -11.80 -23.06
C LEU A 70 6.13 -12.37 -24.18
N ALA A 71 6.72 -13.08 -25.15
CA ALA A 71 5.99 -13.76 -26.22
C ALA A 71 5.95 -15.29 -26.00
N GLY A 72 4.90 -15.92 -26.51
CA GLY A 72 4.53 -17.32 -26.21
C GLY A 72 5.35 -18.40 -26.91
N SER A 73 5.72 -19.39 -26.08
CA SER A 73 6.11 -20.80 -26.28
C SER A 73 7.10 -21.19 -27.38
N SER A 74 8.35 -21.44 -26.96
CA SER A 74 9.07 -22.63 -27.44
C SER A 74 8.54 -23.88 -26.69
N LEU A 75 8.71 -25.05 -27.30
CA LEU A 75 8.24 -26.38 -26.82
C LEU A 75 8.73 -26.78 -25.41
N GLU A 76 9.56 -25.98 -24.75
CA GLU A 76 10.15 -26.24 -23.42
C GLU A 76 9.58 -25.36 -22.29
N GLY A 77 8.59 -24.50 -22.56
CA GLY A 77 7.89 -23.76 -21.51
C GLY A 77 8.61 -22.51 -20.97
N ASP A 78 9.76 -22.16 -21.55
CA ASP A 78 10.44 -20.90 -21.26
C ASP A 78 9.83 -19.75 -22.08
N LEU A 79 9.45 -18.66 -21.39
CA LEU A 79 8.96 -17.44 -22.02
C LEU A 79 10.12 -16.70 -22.67
N VAL A 80 10.02 -16.42 -23.97
CA VAL A 80 11.04 -15.64 -24.69
C VAL A 80 10.79 -14.15 -24.45
N GLU A 81 11.81 -13.45 -23.97
CA GLU A 81 11.78 -12.00 -23.79
C GLU A 81 11.81 -11.30 -25.15
N VAL A 82 10.80 -10.47 -25.41
CA VAL A 82 10.73 -9.62 -26.61
C VAL A 82 11.05 -8.19 -26.20
N ALA A 83 11.95 -7.55 -26.95
CA ALA A 83 12.34 -6.17 -26.73
C ALA A 83 11.12 -5.23 -26.65
N GLY A 84 11.11 -4.31 -25.68
CA GLY A 84 10.05 -3.30 -25.52
C GLY A 84 9.02 -3.56 -24.43
N GLY A 85 9.29 -4.48 -23.48
CA GLY A 85 8.44 -4.65 -22.29
C GLY A 85 8.40 -3.40 -21.39
N GLU A 86 7.25 -3.18 -20.74
CA GLU A 86 7.01 -2.04 -19.84
C GLU A 86 6.71 -2.50 -18.39
N PRO A 87 7.54 -3.38 -17.78
CA PRO A 87 7.21 -4.05 -16.53
C PRO A 87 7.06 -3.08 -15.35
N VAL A 88 7.83 -1.99 -15.34
CA VAL A 88 7.77 -0.94 -14.32
C VAL A 88 6.44 -0.21 -14.35
N SER A 89 6.01 0.25 -15.54
CA SER A 89 4.71 0.92 -15.70
C SER A 89 3.56 -0.02 -15.34
N ARG A 90 3.64 -1.28 -15.79
CA ARG A 90 2.63 -2.30 -15.50
C ARG A 90 2.48 -2.57 -14.00
N ALA A 91 3.59 -2.73 -13.27
CA ALA A 91 3.57 -2.92 -11.82
C ALA A 91 3.01 -1.70 -11.07
N PHE A 92 3.40 -0.49 -11.46
CA PHE A 92 2.90 0.72 -10.79
C PHE A 92 1.43 1.01 -11.09
N THR A 93 0.96 0.76 -12.31
CA THR A 93 -0.47 0.86 -12.61
C THR A 93 -1.28 -0.16 -11.81
N ALA A 94 -0.77 -1.38 -11.64
CA ALA A 94 -1.42 -2.39 -10.79
C ALA A 94 -1.44 -1.96 -9.32
N PHE A 95 -0.32 -1.44 -8.81
CA PHE A 95 -0.22 -0.90 -7.44
C PHE A 95 -1.20 0.26 -7.22
N LEU A 96 -1.25 1.23 -8.13
CA LEU A 96 -2.07 2.44 -7.95
C LEU A 96 -3.56 2.17 -8.17
N LEU A 97 -3.93 1.51 -9.26
CA LEU A 97 -5.33 1.36 -9.66
C LEU A 97 -5.93 0.05 -9.15
N THR A 98 -5.34 -1.09 -9.51
CA THR A 98 -5.88 -2.40 -9.15
C THR A 98 -5.91 -2.60 -7.64
N TRP A 99 -4.91 -2.09 -6.90
CA TRP A 99 -4.87 -2.15 -5.45
C TRP A 99 -5.41 -0.88 -4.78
N LEU A 100 -4.65 0.21 -4.76
CA LEU A 100 -4.96 1.34 -3.88
C LEU A 100 -6.30 2.01 -4.23
N ALA A 101 -6.54 2.32 -5.50
CA ALA A 101 -7.77 3.00 -5.92
C ALA A 101 -9.02 2.14 -5.67
N ASN A 102 -8.95 0.83 -5.94
CA ASN A 102 -10.05 -0.10 -5.64
C ASN A 102 -10.33 -0.20 -4.14
N PHE A 103 -9.29 -0.31 -3.30
CA PHE A 103 -9.48 -0.37 -1.85
C PHE A 103 -10.05 0.95 -1.32
N LYS A 104 -9.58 2.08 -1.82
CA LYS A 104 -10.12 3.40 -1.49
C LYS A 104 -11.57 3.56 -1.95
N ALA A 105 -11.94 3.02 -3.12
CA ALA A 105 -13.32 3.02 -3.60
C ALA A 105 -14.25 2.23 -2.69
N VAL A 106 -13.85 1.01 -2.32
CA VAL A 106 -14.62 0.14 -1.41
C VAL A 106 -14.76 0.82 -0.05
N ALA A 107 -13.68 1.37 0.51
CA ALA A 107 -13.72 2.12 1.76
C ALA A 107 -14.69 3.32 1.67
N ALA A 108 -14.61 4.11 0.60
CA ALA A 108 -15.49 5.26 0.39
C ALA A 108 -16.97 4.85 0.31
N ALA A 109 -17.27 3.75 -0.39
CA ALA A 109 -18.62 3.21 -0.53
C ALA A 109 -19.23 2.72 0.80
N VAL A 110 -18.41 2.39 1.79
CA VAL A 110 -18.86 2.04 3.16
C VAL A 110 -18.64 3.15 4.18
N ASN A 111 -18.47 4.38 3.70
CA ASN A 111 -18.29 5.59 4.49
C ASN A 111 -17.04 5.56 5.39
N ARG A 112 -15.97 4.93 4.89
CA ARG A 112 -14.67 4.78 5.57
C ARG A 112 -13.54 5.41 4.77
N GLY A 113 -12.44 5.64 5.48
CA GLY A 113 -11.20 6.12 4.90
C GLY A 113 -11.26 7.58 4.43
N PRO A 114 -10.14 8.07 3.86
CA PRO A 114 -9.97 9.50 3.60
C PRO A 114 -11.01 10.11 2.66
N LEU A 115 -11.42 9.37 1.62
CA LEU A 115 -12.36 9.87 0.61
C LEU A 115 -13.77 10.14 1.17
N ALA A 116 -14.16 9.48 2.26
CA ALA A 116 -15.46 9.66 2.91
C ALA A 116 -15.46 10.70 4.05
N GLN A 117 -14.28 11.09 4.55
CA GLN A 117 -14.17 11.82 5.83
C GLN A 117 -14.18 13.35 5.73
N GLN A 118 -14.04 13.94 4.54
CA GLN A 118 -14.09 15.40 4.35
C GLN A 118 -14.69 15.81 2.99
N PRO A 119 -15.25 17.03 2.88
CA PRO A 119 -15.69 17.58 1.60
C PRO A 119 -14.47 17.98 0.76
N TRP A 120 -13.97 17.05 -0.04
CA TRP A 120 -12.88 17.30 -0.97
C TRP A 120 -13.36 18.08 -2.20
N THR A 121 -12.54 18.94 -2.79
CA THR A 121 -12.77 19.43 -4.15
C THR A 121 -12.67 18.27 -5.16
N VAL A 122 -13.12 18.47 -6.40
CA VAL A 122 -13.01 17.41 -7.44
C VAL A 122 -11.55 16.99 -7.63
N MET A 123 -10.62 17.95 -7.69
CA MET A 123 -9.20 17.66 -7.87
C MET A 123 -8.57 16.98 -6.65
N GLN A 124 -8.92 17.41 -5.43
CA GLN A 124 -8.45 16.74 -4.21
C GLN A 124 -8.98 15.30 -4.14
N TYR A 125 -10.26 15.09 -4.49
CA TYR A 125 -10.86 13.76 -4.48
C TYR A 125 -10.18 12.83 -5.49
N TRP A 126 -9.95 13.30 -6.72
CA TRP A 126 -9.23 12.56 -7.75
C TRP A 126 -7.80 12.22 -7.32
N ALA A 127 -7.02 13.20 -6.83
CA ALA A 127 -5.67 12.95 -6.36
C ALA A 127 -5.63 11.95 -5.20
N LEU A 128 -6.53 12.07 -4.22
CA LEU A 128 -6.62 11.12 -3.11
C LEU A 128 -7.07 9.73 -3.57
N TYR A 129 -7.86 9.64 -4.64
CA TYR A 129 -8.33 8.37 -5.20
C TYR A 129 -7.20 7.61 -5.91
N CYS A 130 -6.51 8.23 -6.86
CA CYS A 130 -5.58 7.54 -7.75
C CYS A 130 -4.13 7.51 -7.25
N LEU A 131 -3.72 8.45 -6.39
CA LEU A 131 -2.34 8.55 -5.90
C LEU A 131 -2.17 7.94 -4.51
N PRO A 132 -0.95 7.55 -4.11
CA PRO A 132 -0.67 6.92 -2.82
C PRO A 132 -0.61 7.94 -1.67
N LEU A 133 -1.57 8.87 -1.64
CA LEU A 133 -1.65 9.94 -0.66
C LEU A 133 -2.54 9.53 0.51
N VAL A 134 -2.08 9.83 1.73
CA VAL A 134 -2.86 9.70 2.97
C VAL A 134 -2.93 11.09 3.60
N PRO A 135 -4.11 11.75 3.65
CA PRO A 135 -4.20 13.07 4.23
C PRO A 135 -3.97 13.01 5.75
N SER A 136 -3.29 14.01 6.28
CA SER A 136 -3.10 14.16 7.71
C SER A 136 -4.43 14.55 8.35
N ALA A 137 -4.86 13.81 9.37
CA ALA A 137 -5.98 14.25 10.18
C ALA A 137 -5.56 15.54 10.90
N GLY A 138 -6.33 16.63 10.72
CA GLY A 138 -6.06 17.93 11.32
C GLY A 138 -5.73 17.87 12.82
N PRO A 139 -5.00 18.86 13.37
CA PRO A 139 -4.43 18.77 14.71
C PRO A 139 -5.53 18.67 15.77
N THR A 140 -5.64 17.51 16.42
CA THR A 140 -6.29 17.41 17.74
C THR A 140 -5.25 17.81 18.81
N ARG A 141 -5.65 18.60 19.81
CA ARG A 141 -4.77 19.20 20.86
C ARG A 141 -3.77 18.22 21.52
N ARG A 142 -4.04 16.91 21.53
CA ARG A 142 -3.15 15.86 22.08
C ARG A 142 -2.01 15.41 21.14
N LYS A 143 -2.06 15.76 19.84
CA LYS A 143 -1.08 15.36 18.80
C LYS A 143 0.02 16.39 18.54
N LEU A 144 -0.07 17.62 19.08
CA LEU A 144 0.86 18.71 18.74
C LEU A 144 2.33 18.42 19.07
N ARG A 145 2.63 17.65 20.13
CA ARG A 145 4.02 17.24 20.50
C ARG A 145 4.60 16.09 19.67
N ARG A 146 3.77 15.27 19.01
CA ARG A 146 4.22 14.20 18.08
C ARG A 146 4.26 14.66 16.62
N ALA A 147 3.51 15.72 16.29
CA ALA A 147 3.36 16.26 14.95
C ALA A 147 4.67 16.71 14.28
N HIS A 148 5.74 17.00 15.03
CA HIS A 148 7.01 17.43 14.45
C HIS A 148 7.85 16.29 13.86
N HIS A 149 7.73 15.07 14.41
CA HIS A 149 8.36 13.85 13.86
C HIS A 149 7.50 13.16 12.81
N ASP A 150 6.18 13.38 12.85
CA ASP A 150 5.20 12.74 11.96
C ASP A 150 4.81 13.65 10.76
N SER A 151 5.52 14.74 10.50
CA SER A 151 5.26 15.59 9.32
C SER A 151 6.05 15.08 8.11
N PRO A 152 5.43 14.97 6.91
CA PRO A 152 6.14 14.60 5.69
C PRO A 152 7.22 15.63 5.28
N GLY A 153 7.18 16.83 5.87
CA GLY A 153 8.05 17.96 5.53
C GLY A 153 7.36 18.96 4.59
N SER A 154 8.05 20.07 4.28
CA SER A 154 7.59 21.00 3.26
C SER A 154 7.65 20.38 1.84
N SER A 155 6.93 20.95 0.86
CA SER A 155 7.02 20.47 -0.54
C SER A 155 8.43 20.51 -1.11
N ALA A 156 9.27 21.44 -0.65
CA ALA A 156 10.68 21.51 -1.05
C ALA A 156 11.50 20.36 -0.46
N GLU A 157 11.28 20.00 0.80
CA GLU A 157 11.89 18.82 1.43
C GLU A 157 11.44 17.53 0.75
N LEU A 158 10.16 17.43 0.39
CA LEU A 158 9.64 16.28 -0.38
C LEU A 158 10.27 16.20 -1.77
N LEU A 159 10.43 17.32 -2.46
CA LEU A 159 11.11 17.36 -3.76
C LEU A 159 12.58 16.92 -3.64
N LEU A 160 13.30 17.42 -2.63
CA LEU A 160 14.69 17.01 -2.38
C LEU A 160 14.78 15.51 -2.08
N ARG A 161 13.93 15.00 -1.19
CA ARG A 161 13.87 13.56 -0.88
C ARG A 161 13.54 12.73 -2.12
N TRP A 162 12.65 13.21 -2.96
CA TRP A 162 12.29 12.57 -4.22
C TRP A 162 13.50 12.51 -5.18
N LEU A 163 14.22 13.61 -5.37
CA LEU A 163 15.43 13.65 -6.21
C LEU A 163 16.52 12.72 -5.67
N LEU A 164 16.75 12.72 -4.36
CA LEU A 164 17.73 11.83 -3.72
C LEU A 164 17.34 10.36 -3.90
N LYS A 165 16.08 10.00 -3.69
CA LYS A 165 15.59 8.64 -3.92
C LYS A 165 15.66 8.24 -5.39
N ALA A 166 15.42 9.15 -6.32
CA ALA A 166 15.59 8.89 -7.76
C ALA A 166 17.05 8.61 -8.10
N ALA A 167 17.98 9.42 -7.58
CA ALA A 167 19.42 9.23 -7.77
C ALA A 167 19.91 7.89 -7.18
N VAL A 168 19.47 7.54 -5.96
CA VAL A 168 19.82 6.25 -5.34
C VAL A 168 19.19 5.09 -6.12
N THR A 169 17.96 5.22 -6.61
CA THR A 169 17.33 4.18 -7.44
C THR A 169 18.12 3.94 -8.71
N ALA A 170 18.55 5.01 -9.40
CA ALA A 170 19.41 4.90 -10.57
C ALA A 170 20.75 4.22 -10.23
N ALA A 171 21.41 4.64 -9.14
CA ALA A 171 22.66 4.03 -8.70
C ALA A 171 22.52 2.53 -8.39
N VAL A 172 21.44 2.13 -7.73
CA VAL A 172 21.12 0.71 -7.46
C VAL A 172 20.88 -0.05 -8.76
N VAL A 173 20.14 0.51 -9.71
CA VAL A 173 19.91 -0.10 -11.04
C VAL A 173 21.24 -0.37 -11.73
N PHE A 174 22.14 0.61 -11.81
CA PHE A 174 23.47 0.42 -12.42
C PHE A 174 24.33 -0.57 -11.62
N ALA A 175 24.28 -0.53 -10.29
CA ALA A 175 25.01 -1.46 -9.44
C ALA A 175 24.56 -2.91 -9.66
N LEU A 176 23.25 -3.15 -9.80
CA LEU A 176 22.68 -4.49 -10.06
C LEU A 176 23.06 -5.08 -11.42
N LEU A 177 23.51 -4.25 -12.37
CA LEU A 177 24.03 -4.68 -13.67
C LEU A 177 25.51 -5.09 -13.61
N LEU A 178 26.20 -4.83 -12.50
CA LEU A 178 27.60 -5.27 -12.33
C LEU A 178 27.66 -6.79 -12.15
N PRO A 179 28.62 -7.48 -12.80
CA PRO A 179 28.81 -8.90 -12.60
C PRO A 179 29.40 -9.19 -11.20
N GLY A 180 29.10 -10.38 -10.65
CA GLY A 180 29.80 -10.91 -9.48
C GLY A 180 29.40 -10.32 -8.11
N ILE A 181 28.27 -9.64 -7.99
CA ILE A 181 27.78 -9.12 -6.70
C ILE A 181 27.47 -10.30 -5.76
N PRO A 182 28.05 -10.35 -4.55
CA PRO A 182 27.75 -11.43 -3.62
C PRO A 182 26.26 -11.43 -3.20
N PRO A 183 25.64 -12.60 -2.95
CA PRO A 183 24.19 -12.71 -2.74
C PRO A 183 23.62 -11.83 -1.63
N PHE A 184 24.36 -11.70 -0.52
CA PHE A 184 23.96 -10.84 0.59
C PHE A 184 23.86 -9.37 0.18
N PHE A 185 24.91 -8.83 -0.46
CA PHE A 185 24.92 -7.45 -0.93
C PHE A 185 23.87 -7.20 -2.01
N LYS A 186 23.64 -8.18 -2.89
CA LYS A 186 22.57 -8.11 -3.89
C LYS A 186 21.19 -7.98 -3.24
N THR A 187 20.93 -8.75 -2.19
CA THR A 187 19.69 -8.65 -1.40
C THR A 187 19.55 -7.29 -0.73
N CYS A 188 20.65 -6.75 -0.16
CA CYS A 188 20.64 -5.40 0.39
C CYS A 188 20.33 -4.33 -0.68
N LEU A 189 20.91 -4.46 -1.88
CA LEU A 189 20.60 -3.60 -3.02
C LEU A 189 19.13 -3.70 -3.42
N TYR A 190 18.53 -4.89 -3.45
CA TYR A 190 17.10 -5.04 -3.70
C TYR A 190 16.24 -4.33 -2.65
N CYS A 191 16.58 -4.45 -1.36
CA CYS A 191 15.88 -3.74 -0.28
C CYS A 191 15.94 -2.22 -0.48
N VAL A 192 17.14 -1.67 -0.74
CA VAL A 192 17.34 -0.23 -0.95
C VAL A 192 16.60 0.22 -2.21
N GLY A 193 16.78 -0.49 -3.33
CA GLY A 193 16.14 -0.19 -4.61
C GLY A 193 14.61 -0.22 -4.51
N LEU A 194 14.03 -1.22 -3.86
CA LEU A 194 12.58 -1.30 -3.65
C LEU A 194 12.08 -0.10 -2.82
N TYR A 195 12.76 0.22 -1.72
CA TYR A 195 12.41 1.34 -0.86
C TYR A 195 12.47 2.68 -1.61
N THR A 196 13.56 2.95 -2.33
CA THR A 196 13.75 4.23 -3.03
C THR A 196 12.85 4.33 -4.25
N MET A 197 12.68 3.26 -5.01
CA MET A 197 11.80 3.24 -6.19
C MET A 197 10.34 3.48 -5.80
N LEU A 198 9.85 2.81 -4.75
CA LEU A 198 8.50 3.05 -4.23
C LEU A 198 8.38 4.48 -3.67
N GLY A 199 9.42 4.97 -3.00
CA GLY A 199 9.48 6.35 -2.54
C GLY A 199 9.45 7.39 -3.68
N VAL A 200 10.06 7.13 -4.84
CA VAL A 200 9.96 8.00 -6.03
C VAL A 200 8.51 8.12 -6.50
N VAL A 201 7.80 6.98 -6.55
CA VAL A 201 6.39 6.94 -6.99
C VAL A 201 5.45 7.62 -6.00
N MET A 202 5.77 7.62 -4.71
CA MET A 202 4.92 8.23 -3.68
C MET A 202 5.26 9.70 -3.43
N ASP A 203 6.54 10.03 -3.23
CA ASP A 203 6.97 11.38 -2.88
C ASP A 203 6.89 12.35 -4.06
N GLY A 204 7.06 11.88 -5.30
CA GLY A 204 7.01 12.71 -6.51
C GLY A 204 5.65 13.41 -6.69
N PRO A 205 4.55 12.65 -6.82
CA PRO A 205 3.22 13.24 -6.92
C PRO A 205 2.87 14.14 -5.73
N ALA A 206 3.29 13.76 -4.51
CA ALA A 206 3.08 14.60 -3.33
C ALA A 206 3.85 15.94 -3.43
N ALA A 207 5.13 15.92 -3.81
CA ALA A 207 5.93 17.13 -3.97
C ALA A 207 5.27 18.13 -4.93
N LEU A 208 4.67 17.62 -6.02
CA LEU A 208 4.02 18.42 -7.05
C LEU A 208 2.62 18.91 -6.66
N LEU A 209 1.83 18.12 -5.90
CA LEU A 209 0.40 18.38 -5.73
C LEU A 209 0.00 19.00 -4.38
N LEU A 210 0.84 18.94 -3.34
CA LEU A 210 0.41 19.40 -2.01
C LEU A 210 0.14 20.89 -1.90
N ARG A 211 1.03 21.73 -2.45
CA ARG A 211 0.84 23.18 -2.48
C ARG A 211 -0.39 23.59 -3.30
N PRO A 212 -0.52 23.18 -4.58
CA PRO A 212 -1.66 23.62 -5.40
C PRO A 212 -2.99 23.09 -4.87
N LEU A 213 -3.03 21.87 -4.32
CA LEU A 213 -4.26 21.30 -3.76
C LEU A 213 -4.50 21.65 -2.29
N ARG A 214 -3.61 22.40 -1.64
CA ARG A 214 -3.66 22.76 -0.21
C ARG A 214 -3.88 21.53 0.69
N LEU A 215 -3.24 20.41 0.36
CA LEU A 215 -3.34 19.16 1.10
C LEU A 215 -2.20 19.05 2.11
N SER A 216 -2.48 18.44 3.25
CA SER A 216 -1.48 18.00 4.23
C SER A 216 -1.47 16.49 4.26
N LEU A 217 -0.30 15.84 4.27
CA LEU A 217 -0.18 14.37 4.26
C LEU A 217 0.39 13.84 5.57
N ALA A 218 0.10 12.56 5.82
CA ALA A 218 0.97 11.73 6.63
C ALA A 218 2.21 11.32 5.82
N PRO A 219 3.37 11.05 6.45
CA PRO A 219 4.55 10.51 5.79
C PRO A 219 4.22 9.21 5.05
N HIS A 220 4.76 9.03 3.84
CA HIS A 220 4.63 7.75 3.12
C HIS A 220 5.41 6.62 3.80
N PHE A 221 6.56 6.98 4.36
CA PHE A 221 7.45 6.12 5.13
C PHE A 221 7.96 6.90 6.34
N LEU A 222 8.11 6.21 7.47
CA LEU A 222 9.09 6.59 8.48
C LEU A 222 10.37 5.78 8.22
N PRO A 223 11.55 6.21 8.71
CA PRO A 223 12.80 5.50 8.47
C PRO A 223 12.66 4.00 8.80
N PRO A 224 12.72 3.08 7.81
CA PRO A 224 12.42 1.67 8.07
C PRO A 224 13.42 1.01 9.03
N TRP A 225 14.64 1.53 9.08
CA TRP A 225 15.72 1.09 9.96
C TRP A 225 15.55 1.52 11.42
N ASP A 226 14.57 2.37 11.74
CA ASP A 226 14.27 2.77 13.13
C ASP A 226 13.12 1.94 13.74
N ALA A 227 12.60 0.94 13.03
CA ALA A 227 11.45 0.15 13.49
C ALA A 227 11.84 -0.85 14.60
N PRO A 228 11.37 -0.69 15.85
CA PRO A 228 11.78 -1.54 16.98
C PRO A 228 10.97 -2.83 17.11
N SER A 229 10.07 -3.09 16.16
CA SER A 229 9.25 -4.30 16.11
C SER A 229 8.66 -4.53 14.73
N LEU A 230 8.31 -5.78 14.41
CA LEU A 230 7.62 -6.12 13.16
C LEU A 230 6.29 -5.38 13.02
N ALA A 231 5.56 -5.24 14.13
CA ALA A 231 4.31 -4.47 14.15
C ALA A 231 4.53 -2.99 13.88
N ALA A 232 5.62 -2.40 14.36
CA ALA A 232 5.97 -1.01 14.07
C ALA A 232 6.40 -0.83 12.62
N PHE A 233 7.18 -1.78 12.08
CA PHE A 233 7.62 -1.75 10.68
C PHE A 233 6.42 -1.68 9.73
N TRP A 234 5.53 -2.68 9.77
CA TRP A 234 4.38 -2.76 8.86
C TRP A 234 3.28 -1.74 9.20
N GLY A 235 3.15 -1.35 10.47
CA GLY A 235 2.09 -0.46 10.92
C GLY A 235 2.36 1.01 10.63
N THR A 236 3.61 1.48 10.79
CA THR A 236 3.93 2.92 10.77
C THR A 236 5.17 3.30 9.95
N HIS A 237 6.10 2.37 9.68
CA HIS A 237 7.34 2.72 8.99
C HIS A 237 7.32 2.38 7.50
N TRP A 238 6.59 1.34 7.11
CA TRP A 238 6.52 0.88 5.74
C TRP A 238 5.18 1.23 5.07
N ASN A 239 5.25 1.85 3.89
CA ASN A 239 4.15 2.08 2.95
C ASN A 239 2.80 2.43 3.60
N GLN A 240 2.70 3.66 4.09
CA GLN A 240 1.49 4.12 4.80
C GLN A 240 0.24 4.15 3.92
N ALA A 241 0.38 4.29 2.60
CA ALA A 241 -0.76 4.25 1.69
C ALA A 241 -1.41 2.86 1.64
N ALA A 242 -0.60 1.80 1.49
CA ALA A 242 -1.06 0.43 1.52
C ALA A 242 -1.64 0.05 2.89
N SER A 243 -0.94 0.40 3.98
CA SER A 243 -1.41 0.12 5.34
C SER A 243 -2.73 0.85 5.63
N ASN A 244 -2.91 2.09 5.18
CA ASN A 244 -4.18 2.81 5.33
C ASN A 244 -5.30 2.15 4.52
N ALA A 245 -5.04 1.79 3.26
CA ALA A 245 -6.01 1.12 2.40
C ALA A 245 -6.53 -0.17 3.05
N LEU A 246 -5.62 -1.09 3.43
CA LEU A 246 -5.95 -2.34 4.13
C LEU A 246 -6.67 -2.10 5.46
N ARG A 247 -6.24 -1.09 6.21
CA ARG A 247 -6.83 -0.78 7.51
C ARG A 247 -8.29 -0.37 7.38
N THR A 248 -8.60 0.50 6.43
CA THR A 248 -9.94 1.05 6.24
C THR A 248 -10.91 0.09 5.57
N THR A 249 -10.41 -0.85 4.75
CA THR A 249 -11.26 -1.83 4.06
C THR A 249 -11.44 -3.14 4.82
N LEU A 250 -10.44 -3.59 5.59
CA LEU A 250 -10.45 -4.90 6.23
C LEU A 250 -10.33 -4.79 7.75
N TYR A 251 -9.24 -4.19 8.25
CA TYR A 251 -8.94 -4.21 9.68
C TYR A 251 -10.04 -3.57 10.52
N GLU A 252 -10.42 -2.32 10.21
CA GLU A 252 -11.43 -1.59 10.97
C GLU A 252 -12.80 -2.28 10.92
N PRO A 253 -13.33 -2.69 9.75
CA PRO A 253 -14.56 -3.47 9.69
C PRO A 253 -14.55 -4.75 10.54
N ILE A 254 -13.48 -5.54 10.48
CA ILE A 254 -13.36 -6.80 11.23
C ILE A 254 -13.30 -6.52 12.73
N VAL A 255 -12.49 -5.54 13.16
CA VAL A 255 -12.35 -5.17 14.57
C VAL A 255 -13.66 -4.62 15.13
N GLN A 256 -14.36 -3.79 14.38
CA GLN A 256 -15.61 -3.16 14.79
C GLN A 256 -16.82 -4.09 14.64
N GLY A 257 -16.71 -5.17 13.84
CA GLY A 257 -17.82 -6.05 13.50
C GLY A 257 -18.89 -5.37 12.63
N SER A 258 -18.52 -4.33 11.89
CA SER A 258 -19.43 -3.56 11.03
C SER A 258 -18.70 -3.06 9.78
N LEU A 259 -19.25 -3.37 8.61
CA LEU A 259 -18.73 -2.86 7.33
C LEU A 259 -18.85 -1.34 7.24
N LEU A 260 -20.00 -0.77 7.65
CA LEU A 260 -20.20 0.67 7.68
C LEU A 260 -19.45 1.30 8.85
N SER A 261 -18.88 2.48 8.62
CA SER A 261 -18.36 3.29 9.73
C SER A 261 -19.50 3.63 10.69
N PRO A 262 -19.34 3.47 12.02
CA PRO A 262 -20.29 4.05 12.96
C PRO A 262 -20.34 5.55 12.70
N ALA A 263 -21.55 6.10 12.55
CA ALA A 263 -21.74 7.53 12.36
C ALA A 263 -20.97 8.28 13.45
N SER A 264 -20.15 9.26 13.06
CA SER A 264 -19.59 10.20 14.04
C SER A 264 -20.78 10.84 14.76
N PRO A 265 -20.86 10.81 16.10
CA PRO A 265 -21.99 11.36 16.83
C PRO A 265 -21.98 12.89 16.69
N ALA A 266 -22.54 13.39 15.60
CA ALA A 266 -22.98 14.76 15.49
C ALA A 266 -24.28 14.87 16.31
N GLY A 267 -24.17 15.53 17.46
CA GLY A 267 -25.26 16.22 18.16
C GLY A 267 -26.55 15.43 18.39
N HIS A 268 -26.56 14.53 19.37
CA HIS A 268 -27.79 14.20 20.09
C HIS A 268 -27.62 14.63 21.55
N ALA A 269 -28.29 15.71 21.91
CA ALA A 269 -28.37 16.22 23.27
C ALA A 269 -28.92 15.12 24.20
N ALA A 270 -28.12 14.71 25.17
CA ALA A 270 -28.57 13.79 26.21
C ALA A 270 -29.57 14.50 27.12
N SER A 271 -30.79 13.96 27.24
CA SER A 271 -31.83 14.47 28.14
C SER A 271 -31.48 14.17 29.61
N PRO A 272 -31.64 15.13 30.54
CA PRO A 272 -31.26 14.98 31.94
C PRO A 272 -32.42 14.43 32.78
N ALA A 273 -32.67 13.12 32.73
CA ALA A 273 -33.67 12.50 33.62
C ALA A 273 -33.24 11.10 34.08
N ALA A 274 -32.14 11.01 34.81
CA ALA A 274 -31.74 9.77 35.47
C ALA A 274 -30.86 10.02 36.71
N LYS A 275 -31.39 10.72 37.72
CA LYS A 275 -30.69 10.91 39.01
C LYS A 275 -31.39 10.38 40.26
N HIS A 276 -32.58 9.77 40.16
CA HIS A 276 -33.32 9.34 41.37
C HIS A 276 -33.39 7.83 41.67
N ARG A 277 -32.71 6.97 40.91
CA ARG A 277 -32.68 5.51 41.17
C ARG A 277 -31.29 5.01 41.57
N ARG A 278 -30.77 5.52 42.69
CA ARG A 278 -29.52 5.00 43.30
C ARG A 278 -29.63 4.98 44.82
N ARG A 279 -30.35 3.99 45.36
CA ARG A 279 -30.15 3.58 46.77
C ARG A 279 -30.50 2.12 47.07
N SER A 280 -31.28 1.45 46.21
CA SER A 280 -31.60 0.01 46.34
C SER A 280 -30.66 -0.95 45.57
N ALA A 281 -29.64 -0.44 44.86
CA ALA A 281 -28.80 -1.23 43.95
C ALA A 281 -27.44 -1.69 44.53
N ARG A 282 -27.25 -1.69 45.86
CA ARG A 282 -25.94 -2.01 46.47
C ARG A 282 -25.74 -3.47 46.87
N LEU A 283 -26.80 -4.28 47.00
CA LEU A 283 -26.67 -5.73 47.22
C LEU A 283 -26.76 -6.58 45.93
N ALA A 284 -27.40 -6.08 44.87
CA ALA A 284 -27.36 -6.71 43.53
C ALA A 284 -26.04 -6.42 42.76
N ALA A 285 -25.17 -5.56 43.31
CA ALA A 285 -23.96 -5.09 42.65
C ALA A 285 -22.80 -6.09 42.65
N ALA A 286 -22.76 -7.06 43.57
CA ALA A 286 -21.63 -8.00 43.69
C ALA A 286 -21.67 -9.11 42.62
N THR A 287 -22.85 -9.69 42.34
CA THR A 287 -23.06 -10.66 41.26
C THR A 287 -23.09 -9.99 39.88
N ALA A 288 -23.66 -8.78 39.79
CA ALA A 288 -23.62 -7.96 38.57
C ALA A 288 -22.20 -7.46 38.25
N ALA A 289 -21.34 -7.20 39.25
CA ALA A 289 -19.94 -6.84 39.02
C ALA A 289 -19.11 -8.05 38.54
N GLY A 290 -19.36 -9.25 39.06
CA GLY A 290 -18.75 -10.48 38.55
C GLY A 290 -19.16 -10.81 37.12
N ALA A 291 -20.46 -10.70 36.81
CA ALA A 291 -20.98 -10.88 35.46
C ALA A 291 -20.51 -9.77 34.49
N ALA A 292 -20.40 -8.52 34.95
CA ALA A 292 -19.85 -7.41 34.16
C ALA A 292 -18.33 -7.53 33.96
N ALA A 293 -17.60 -8.08 34.92
CA ALA A 293 -16.17 -8.36 34.79
C ALA A 293 -15.93 -9.54 33.84
N ALA A 294 -16.75 -10.60 33.90
CA ALA A 294 -16.72 -11.73 32.97
C ALA A 294 -17.15 -11.30 31.55
N ALA A 295 -18.21 -10.52 31.42
CA ALA A 295 -18.64 -9.93 30.15
C ALA A 295 -17.58 -8.96 29.60
N GLY A 296 -16.95 -8.17 30.46
CA GLY A 296 -15.84 -7.29 30.08
C GLY A 296 -14.57 -8.05 29.71
N ALA A 297 -14.30 -9.21 30.31
CA ALA A 297 -13.20 -10.09 29.93
C ALA A 297 -13.50 -10.76 28.58
N ALA A 298 -14.71 -11.28 28.38
CA ALA A 298 -15.17 -11.84 27.12
C ALA A 298 -15.17 -10.80 26.00
N GLU A 299 -15.60 -9.57 26.26
CA GLU A 299 -15.56 -8.48 25.28
C GLU A 299 -14.13 -8.07 24.92
N ARG A 300 -13.21 -8.07 25.91
CA ARG A 300 -11.77 -7.85 25.65
C ARG A 300 -11.17 -8.99 24.83
N GLU A 301 -11.53 -10.23 25.12
CA GLU A 301 -11.07 -11.42 24.39
C GLU A 301 -11.60 -11.44 22.96
N ILE A 302 -12.89 -11.14 22.76
CA ILE A 302 -13.50 -10.96 21.44
C ILE A 302 -12.81 -9.80 20.70
N SER A 303 -12.51 -8.70 21.39
CA SER A 303 -11.77 -7.56 20.80
C SER A 303 -10.35 -7.94 20.39
N GLU A 304 -9.62 -8.70 21.20
CA GLU A 304 -8.27 -9.18 20.88
C GLU A 304 -8.31 -10.15 19.70
N THR A 305 -9.25 -11.10 19.71
CA THR A 305 -9.46 -12.05 18.62
C THR A 305 -9.75 -11.33 17.31
N ARG A 306 -10.68 -10.38 17.30
CA ARG A 306 -11.00 -9.58 16.10
C ARG A 306 -9.81 -8.75 15.62
N ARG A 307 -8.95 -8.24 16.51
CA ARG A 307 -7.70 -7.54 16.12
C ARG A 307 -6.70 -8.48 15.45
N VAL A 308 -6.57 -9.71 15.95
CA VAL A 308 -5.70 -10.72 15.34
C VAL A 308 -6.24 -11.14 13.98
N VAL A 309 -7.53 -11.45 13.88
CA VAL A 309 -8.20 -11.81 12.62
C VAL A 309 -8.09 -10.66 11.60
N GLY A 310 -8.33 -9.42 12.04
CA GLY A 310 -8.19 -8.24 11.18
C GLY A 310 -6.77 -8.06 10.66
N MET A 311 -5.75 -8.25 11.52
CA MET A 311 -4.34 -8.18 11.12
C MET A 311 -3.99 -9.29 10.11
N ALA A 312 -4.42 -10.53 10.37
CA ALA A 312 -4.19 -11.65 9.46
C ALA A 312 -4.87 -11.44 8.11
N ALA A 313 -6.11 -10.94 8.09
CA ALA A 313 -6.84 -10.60 6.87
C ALA A 313 -6.12 -9.52 6.05
N CYS A 314 -5.56 -8.49 6.69
CA CYS A 314 -4.77 -7.47 6.01
C CYS A 314 -3.52 -8.06 5.33
N PHE A 315 -2.76 -8.91 6.03
CA PHE A 315 -1.58 -9.54 5.47
C PHE A 315 -1.92 -10.54 4.34
N LEU A 316 -3.02 -11.29 4.48
CA LEU A 316 -3.52 -12.17 3.43
C LEU A 316 -3.91 -11.41 2.17
N ALA A 317 -4.72 -10.36 2.31
CA ALA A 317 -5.11 -9.52 1.19
C ALA A 317 -3.90 -8.83 0.55
N SER A 318 -2.94 -8.36 1.35
CA SER A 318 -1.71 -7.79 0.83
C SER A 318 -0.91 -8.81 0.03
N GLY A 319 -0.72 -10.04 0.54
CA GLY A 319 -0.02 -11.09 -0.18
C GLY A 319 -0.69 -11.47 -1.50
N ALA A 320 -2.02 -11.60 -1.51
CA ALA A 320 -2.79 -11.90 -2.72
C ALA A 320 -2.63 -10.81 -3.79
N VAL A 321 -2.64 -9.54 -3.38
CA VAL A 321 -2.40 -8.42 -4.30
C VAL A 321 -0.97 -8.43 -4.84
N HIS A 322 0.03 -8.77 -4.01
CA HIS A 322 1.41 -8.86 -4.49
C HIS A 322 1.59 -10.00 -5.50
N GLU A 323 0.99 -11.17 -5.28
CA GLU A 323 0.94 -12.23 -6.30
C GLU A 323 0.26 -11.75 -7.59
N LEU A 324 -0.82 -10.97 -7.47
CA LEU A 324 -1.50 -10.38 -8.62
C LEU A 324 -0.60 -9.38 -9.37
N ILE A 325 0.13 -8.52 -8.67
CA ILE A 325 1.11 -7.60 -9.28
C ILE A 325 2.20 -8.40 -9.99
N PHE A 326 2.70 -9.46 -9.37
CA PHE A 326 3.68 -10.36 -9.97
C PHE A 326 3.12 -11.01 -11.24
N TRP A 327 1.88 -11.49 -11.19
CA TRP A 327 1.17 -12.04 -12.35
C TRP A 327 1.02 -11.02 -13.48
N TYR A 328 0.69 -9.76 -13.18
CA TYR A 328 0.67 -8.73 -14.22
C TYR A 328 2.05 -8.57 -14.89
N VAL A 329 3.13 -8.61 -14.13
CA VAL A 329 4.50 -8.40 -14.65
C VAL A 329 5.04 -9.62 -15.43
N GLN A 330 4.72 -10.83 -14.95
CA GLN A 330 5.36 -12.08 -15.40
C GLN A 330 4.42 -13.00 -16.19
N GLY A 331 3.10 -12.77 -16.17
CA GLY A 331 2.09 -13.64 -16.76
C GLY A 331 1.79 -14.91 -15.95
N SER A 332 2.51 -15.13 -14.85
CA SER A 332 2.34 -16.26 -13.93
C SER A 332 2.51 -15.80 -12.48
N CYS A 333 1.95 -16.52 -11.51
CA CYS A 333 2.19 -16.25 -10.09
C CYS A 333 3.58 -16.71 -9.67
N THR A 334 4.04 -16.28 -8.49
CA THR A 334 5.31 -16.79 -7.98
C THR A 334 5.24 -18.28 -7.68
N ARG A 335 6.38 -18.98 -7.78
CA ARG A 335 6.45 -20.40 -7.45
C ARG A 335 5.99 -20.64 -6.01
N HIS A 336 5.06 -21.57 -5.83
CA HIS A 336 4.45 -21.91 -4.54
C HIS A 336 3.75 -20.74 -3.81
N LEU A 337 3.38 -19.66 -4.54
CA LEU A 337 2.81 -18.44 -3.95
C LEU A 337 3.72 -17.85 -2.85
N SER A 338 5.02 -17.85 -3.10
CA SER A 338 6.05 -17.36 -2.18
C SER A 338 5.80 -15.94 -1.66
N TRP A 339 5.31 -15.02 -2.49
CA TRP A 339 4.98 -13.66 -2.06
C TRP A 339 3.75 -13.66 -1.15
N LEU A 340 2.73 -14.47 -1.44
CA LEU A 340 1.60 -14.68 -0.52
C LEU A 340 2.09 -15.13 0.86
N TRP A 341 3.02 -16.09 0.90
CA TRP A 341 3.60 -16.59 2.15
C TRP A 341 4.46 -15.57 2.88
N PHE A 342 5.23 -14.75 2.14
CA PHE A 342 6.02 -13.66 2.72
C PHE A 342 5.13 -12.71 3.54
N PHE A 343 4.00 -12.28 2.98
CA PHE A 343 3.10 -11.35 3.65
C PHE A 343 2.24 -12.03 4.72
N THR A 344 1.59 -13.15 4.42
CA THR A 344 0.76 -13.88 5.39
C THR A 344 1.56 -14.34 6.62
N GLY A 345 2.82 -14.73 6.42
CA GLY A 345 3.75 -15.11 7.48
C GLY A 345 4.08 -14.00 8.47
N GLN A 346 3.86 -12.73 8.14
CA GLN A 346 4.12 -11.61 9.06
C GLN A 346 3.17 -11.61 10.26
N ALA A 347 1.92 -12.04 10.09
CA ALA A 347 0.94 -12.10 11.18
C ALA A 347 1.39 -13.03 12.33
N PRO A 348 1.74 -14.32 12.10
CA PRO A 348 2.26 -15.18 13.14
C PRO A 348 3.60 -14.70 13.69
N LEU A 349 4.50 -14.12 12.87
CA LEU A 349 5.75 -13.56 13.36
C LEU A 349 5.53 -12.39 14.35
N ILE A 350 4.56 -11.51 14.07
CA ILE A 350 4.17 -10.44 15.00
C ILE A 350 3.57 -11.01 16.29
N LEU A 351 2.76 -12.06 16.21
CA LEU A 351 2.21 -12.71 17.40
C LEU A 351 3.32 -13.36 18.25
N LEU A 352 4.26 -14.03 17.60
CA LEU A 352 5.42 -14.64 18.25
C LEU A 352 6.29 -13.58 18.95
N GLU A 353 6.60 -12.48 18.26
CA GLU A 353 7.31 -11.34 18.83
C GLU A 353 6.59 -10.80 20.08
N ARG A 354 5.27 -10.62 20.01
CA ARG A 354 4.46 -10.18 21.16
C ARG A 354 4.49 -11.16 22.32
N VAL A 355 4.50 -12.46 22.07
CA VAL A 355 4.59 -13.50 23.12
C VAL A 355 5.99 -13.50 23.75
N LEU A 356 7.04 -13.45 22.92
CA LEU A 356 8.43 -13.43 23.36
C LEU A 356 8.71 -12.21 24.25
N LEU A 357 8.34 -11.01 23.80
CA LEU A 357 8.52 -9.77 24.57
C LEU A 357 7.72 -9.78 25.88
N ARG A 358 6.53 -10.40 25.89
CA ARG A 358 5.75 -10.60 27.13
C ARG A 358 6.45 -11.54 28.10
N LYS A 359 7.03 -12.64 27.62
CA LYS A 359 7.80 -13.59 28.44
C LYS A 359 9.07 -12.94 29.02
N LEU A 360 9.85 -12.24 28.19
CA LEU A 360 11.04 -11.52 28.65
C LEU A 360 10.71 -10.50 29.74
N ARG A 361 9.64 -9.74 29.58
CA ARG A 361 9.17 -8.79 30.59
C ARG A 361 8.82 -9.46 31.92
N LYS A 362 8.20 -10.65 31.90
CA LYS A 362 7.90 -11.42 33.12
C LYS A 362 9.16 -11.91 33.84
N LEU A 363 10.26 -12.11 33.10
CA LEU A 363 11.57 -12.45 33.64
C LEU A 363 12.38 -11.23 34.10
N GLY A 364 11.81 -10.02 34.07
CA GLY A 364 12.51 -8.78 34.39
C GLY A 364 13.50 -8.30 33.31
N LEU A 365 13.51 -8.95 32.14
CA LEU A 365 14.38 -8.59 31.03
C LEU A 365 13.70 -7.58 30.11
N ALA A 366 14.37 -6.46 29.86
CA ALA A 366 13.96 -5.45 28.88
C ALA A 366 15.08 -5.30 27.83
N PRO A 367 14.99 -5.98 26.67
CA PRO A 367 16.04 -5.89 25.65
C PRO A 367 16.19 -4.44 25.17
N PRO A 368 17.43 -3.92 25.02
CA PRO A 368 17.67 -2.59 24.48
C PRO A 368 17.01 -2.39 23.12
N GLU A 369 16.62 -1.16 22.81
CA GLU A 369 15.91 -0.83 21.58
C GLU A 369 16.71 -1.22 20.32
N MET A 370 18.02 -0.93 20.29
CA MET A 370 18.89 -1.33 19.17
C MET A 370 18.87 -2.84 18.92
N LEU A 371 18.88 -3.66 19.97
CA LEU A 371 18.82 -5.11 19.83
C LEU A 371 17.50 -5.54 19.19
N ARG A 372 16.40 -4.89 19.57
CA ARG A 372 15.09 -5.15 18.97
C ARG A 372 15.04 -4.74 17.51
N ILE A 373 15.57 -3.56 17.16
CA ILE A 373 15.66 -3.08 15.78
C ILE A 373 16.46 -4.08 14.93
N VAL A 374 17.66 -4.48 15.37
CA VAL A 374 18.50 -5.45 14.64
C VAL A 374 17.77 -6.78 14.47
N ALA A 375 17.08 -7.28 15.51
CA ALA A 375 16.29 -8.50 15.40
C ALA A 375 15.12 -8.37 14.41
N THR A 376 14.38 -7.26 14.45
CA THR A 376 13.28 -6.98 13.53
C THR A 376 13.77 -6.92 12.08
N LEU A 377 14.82 -6.15 11.81
CA LEU A 377 15.40 -6.02 10.47
C LEU A 377 16.00 -7.34 9.98
N GLY A 378 16.63 -8.11 10.87
CA GLY A 378 17.17 -9.43 10.55
C GLY A 378 16.07 -10.43 10.13
N VAL A 379 14.97 -10.48 10.87
CA VAL A 379 13.81 -11.33 10.52
C VAL A 379 13.19 -10.89 9.19
N LEU A 380 13.04 -9.58 8.97
CA LEU A 380 12.51 -9.04 7.71
C LEU A 380 13.43 -9.37 6.53
N LEU A 381 14.74 -9.15 6.68
CA LEU A 381 15.72 -9.42 5.63
C LEU A 381 15.77 -10.91 5.30
N ALA A 382 15.81 -11.79 6.31
CA ALA A 382 15.83 -13.22 6.10
C ALA A 382 14.54 -13.70 5.40
N SER A 383 13.37 -13.30 5.91
CA SER A 383 12.09 -13.69 5.30
C SER A 383 11.92 -13.12 3.88
N ALA A 384 12.33 -11.87 3.64
CA ALA A 384 12.27 -11.24 2.31
C ALA A 384 13.24 -11.89 1.32
N HIS A 385 14.46 -12.26 1.76
CA HIS A 385 15.41 -12.94 0.90
C HIS A 385 14.82 -14.23 0.31
N TRP A 386 14.30 -15.11 1.16
CA TRP A 386 13.82 -16.43 0.75
C TRP A 386 12.45 -16.41 0.08
N LEU A 387 11.52 -15.58 0.55
CA LEU A 387 10.13 -15.62 0.10
C LEU A 387 9.75 -14.50 -0.86
N PHE A 388 10.59 -13.46 -1.00
CA PHE A 388 10.30 -12.32 -1.87
C PHE A 388 11.33 -12.16 -2.99
N PHE A 389 12.61 -12.00 -2.65
CA PHE A 389 13.65 -11.64 -3.61
C PHE A 389 14.14 -12.83 -4.45
N LEU A 390 14.45 -13.98 -3.84
CA LEU A 390 14.88 -15.16 -4.60
C LEU A 390 13.83 -15.64 -5.62
N PRO A 391 12.52 -15.72 -5.29
CA PRO A 391 11.49 -16.05 -6.28
C PRO A 391 11.40 -15.02 -7.41
N ALA A 392 11.54 -13.72 -7.09
CA ALA A 392 11.51 -12.67 -8.10
C ALA A 392 12.73 -12.72 -9.03
N GLU A 393 13.90 -12.99 -8.46
CA GLU A 393 15.16 -13.16 -9.20
C GLU A 393 15.12 -14.39 -10.10
N ALA A 394 14.62 -15.53 -9.60
CA ALA A 394 14.43 -16.74 -10.40
C ALA A 394 13.51 -16.53 -11.61
N ALA A 395 12.57 -15.58 -11.52
CA ALA A 395 11.69 -15.18 -12.62
C ALA A 395 12.26 -14.04 -13.49
N GLY A 396 13.46 -13.54 -13.21
CA GLY A 396 14.11 -12.46 -13.96
C GLY A 396 13.54 -11.06 -13.72
N VAL A 397 12.63 -10.88 -12.75
CA VAL A 397 11.94 -9.60 -12.53
C VAL A 397 12.90 -8.44 -12.23
N PRO A 398 13.89 -8.57 -11.32
CA PRO A 398 14.83 -7.47 -11.06
C PRO A 398 15.64 -7.04 -12.28
N ALA A 399 16.07 -7.99 -13.12
CA ALA A 399 16.83 -7.70 -14.33
C ALA A 399 15.99 -6.93 -15.35
N ARG A 400 14.75 -7.38 -15.59
CA ARG A 400 13.80 -6.69 -16.48
C ARG A 400 13.47 -5.28 -16.01
N PHE A 401 13.30 -5.09 -14.70
CA PHE A 401 13.11 -3.78 -14.09
C PHE A 401 14.34 -2.88 -14.28
N ALA A 402 15.54 -3.40 -14.00
CA ALA A 402 16.79 -2.68 -14.16
C ALA A 402 17.01 -2.24 -15.62
N GLU A 403 16.75 -3.12 -16.57
CA GLU A 403 16.92 -2.83 -18.00
C GLU A 403 15.90 -1.78 -18.50
N SER A 404 14.62 -1.95 -18.14
CA SER A 404 13.56 -0.97 -18.45
C SER A 404 13.88 0.43 -17.87
N MET A 405 14.40 0.48 -16.64
CA MET A 405 14.83 1.73 -16.01
C MET A 405 16.09 2.31 -16.67
N ARG A 406 17.06 1.48 -17.05
CA ARG A 406 18.28 1.91 -17.77
C ARG A 406 17.93 2.63 -19.07
N HIS A 407 17.01 2.08 -19.86
CA HIS A 407 16.52 2.74 -21.07
C HIS A 407 15.85 4.09 -20.78
N SER A 408 15.05 4.15 -19.71
CA SER A 408 14.39 5.39 -19.29
C SER A 408 15.40 6.47 -18.89
N PHE A 409 16.39 6.12 -18.06
CA PHE A 409 17.43 7.05 -17.63
C PHE A 409 18.35 7.48 -18.78
N ALA A 410 18.70 6.57 -19.69
CA ALA A 410 19.47 6.89 -20.88
C ALA A 410 18.72 7.88 -21.78
N ALA A 411 17.42 7.66 -22.01
CA ALA A 411 16.58 8.58 -22.78
C ALA A 411 16.53 9.98 -22.15
N LEU A 412 16.40 10.06 -20.83
CA LEU A 412 16.46 11.32 -20.05
C LEU A 412 17.82 12.02 -20.19
N ALA A 413 18.92 11.28 -20.16
CA ALA A 413 20.27 11.84 -20.32
C ALA A 413 20.54 12.35 -21.74
N THR A 414 19.93 11.73 -22.75
CA THR A 414 20.02 12.15 -24.16
C THR A 414 18.96 13.18 -24.57
N ALA A 415 18.04 13.53 -23.67
CA ALA A 415 16.97 14.47 -23.99
C ALA A 415 17.56 15.86 -24.30
N PRO A 416 17.16 16.50 -25.41
CA PRO A 416 17.69 17.81 -25.77
C PRO A 416 17.41 18.84 -24.67
N ALA A 417 18.38 19.70 -24.38
CA ALA A 417 18.32 20.71 -23.30
C ALA A 417 17.09 21.63 -23.36
N THR A 418 16.41 21.70 -24.51
CA THR A 418 15.17 22.45 -24.73
C THR A 418 13.98 21.91 -23.91
N LEU A 419 13.94 20.61 -23.58
CA LEU A 419 12.91 20.01 -22.70
C LEU A 419 13.09 20.39 -21.22
N LEU A 420 14.32 20.73 -20.80
CA LEU A 420 14.60 21.23 -19.45
C LEU A 420 14.35 22.74 -19.34
N ALA A 421 14.35 23.46 -20.47
CA ALA A 421 14.08 24.90 -20.52
C ALA A 421 12.58 25.23 -20.39
N SER A 422 11.68 24.37 -20.85
CA SER A 422 10.22 24.56 -20.76
C SER A 422 9.65 24.36 -19.35
N VAL A 423 10.43 23.86 -18.40
CA VAL A 423 10.06 23.75 -16.98
C VAL A 423 10.47 25.00 -16.18
N ARG A 424 11.23 25.94 -16.80
CA ARG A 424 11.65 27.21 -16.19
C ARG A 424 10.81 28.43 -16.62
N GLN A 425 9.78 28.23 -17.44
CA GLN A 425 8.75 29.24 -17.73
C GLN A 425 7.47 28.86 -16.99
#